data_AF-A0A0Q5GRT9-F1
#
_entry.id   AF-A0A0Q5GRT9-F1
#
_cell.length_a   1.000
_cell.length_b   1.000
_cell.length_c   1.000
_cell.angle_alpha   90.00
_cell.angle_beta   90.00
_cell.angle_gamma   90.00
#
_symmetry.space_group_name_H-M   'P 1'
#
loop_
_entity.id
_entity.type
_entity.pdbx_description
1 polymer ?
#
loop_
_entity_poly.entity_id
_entity_poly.type
_entity_poly.pdbx_seq_one_letter_code
_entity_poly.pdbx_strand_id
1 'polypeptide(L)'
;MTVALDRRLHAVRPDLADERLRGRVEADRFVAGEAAHVDAPLADLRRHPSPDAPLETQALHGEAVTIFEETPEGWCWVQLERDRYVGWMPTAAILAGPGPEATHRVCVLRTFVFPGPDIKRPPMRDLMLGAGVAAKGQATNPNATYTLIAPFGAIVSQHLEPISAVAPDFVSVAEGFRQVPYLWGGKSPSGIDCSGLVQLSLLLSGIEAPRDTDLQAASLGQALGPDEPLRRGDLVFWRGHVGIMLDGETLLHANAHHMMTAAEPLATAEARALAKGSPVTVRRRLG
;
A
#
# COMPACT_ATOMS: atom_id res chain seq x y z
N MET A 1 -28.11 9.86 -15.73
CA MET A 1 -27.67 10.42 -14.42
C MET A 1 -26.21 10.07 -14.27
N THR A 2 -25.33 11.07 -14.29
CA THR A 2 -23.89 10.90 -13.99
C THR A 2 -23.75 10.48 -12.53
N VAL A 3 -23.22 9.28 -12.29
CA VAL A 3 -22.88 8.83 -10.93
C VAL A 3 -21.69 9.67 -10.48
N ALA A 4 -21.76 10.27 -9.29
CA ALA A 4 -20.61 10.94 -8.69
C ALA A 4 -19.54 9.88 -8.37
N LEU A 5 -18.60 9.69 -9.29
CA LEU A 5 -17.49 8.76 -9.12
C LEU A 5 -16.38 9.41 -8.30
N ASP A 6 -15.80 8.64 -7.39
CA ASP A 6 -14.57 9.04 -6.71
C ASP A 6 -13.41 8.97 -7.71
N ARG A 7 -12.82 10.12 -8.02
CA ARG A 7 -11.71 10.26 -8.98
C ARG A 7 -10.43 9.57 -8.53
N ARG A 8 -10.30 9.27 -7.23
CA ARG A 8 -9.18 8.47 -6.71
C ARG A 8 -9.29 7.02 -7.17
N LEU A 9 -10.50 6.50 -7.36
CA LEU A 9 -10.77 5.09 -7.65
C LEU A 9 -11.22 4.83 -9.09
N HIS A 10 -11.49 5.89 -9.85
CA HIS A 10 -11.95 5.81 -11.23
C HIS A 10 -11.07 6.70 -12.09
N ALA A 11 -10.48 6.12 -13.13
CA ALA A 11 -9.64 6.84 -14.07
C ALA A 11 -10.51 7.76 -14.95
N VAL A 12 -10.81 8.95 -14.42
CA VAL A 12 -11.55 10.00 -15.12
C VAL A 12 -10.99 11.40 -14.84
N ARG A 13 -10.72 12.13 -15.93
CA ARG A 13 -10.44 13.56 -16.00
C ARG A 13 -11.32 14.17 -17.10
N PRO A 14 -11.47 15.51 -17.16
CA PRO A 14 -12.26 16.15 -18.22
C PRO A 14 -11.78 15.81 -19.64
N ASP A 15 -10.47 15.65 -19.83
CA ASP A 15 -9.87 15.35 -21.12
C ASP A 15 -9.86 13.84 -21.45
N LEU A 16 -9.69 12.98 -20.44
CA LEU A 16 -9.44 11.56 -20.63
C LEU A 16 -10.20 10.72 -19.60
N ALA A 17 -10.92 9.71 -20.06
CA ALA A 17 -11.45 8.66 -19.19
C ALA A 17 -11.10 7.25 -19.70
N ASP A 18 -11.15 6.29 -18.78
CA ASP A 18 -11.14 4.88 -19.11
C ASP A 18 -12.37 4.50 -19.95
N GLU A 19 -12.17 3.73 -21.03
CA GLU A 19 -13.21 3.19 -21.91
C GLU A 19 -14.34 2.49 -21.15
N ARG A 20 -14.03 1.83 -20.02
CA ARG A 20 -15.02 1.16 -19.15
C ARG A 20 -16.02 2.13 -18.51
N LEU A 21 -15.73 3.43 -18.52
CA LEU A 21 -16.60 4.48 -17.99
C LEU A 21 -17.46 5.16 -19.06
N ARG A 22 -17.34 4.75 -20.34
CA ARG A 22 -18.13 5.33 -21.43
C ARG A 22 -19.63 5.27 -21.14
N GLY A 23 -20.30 6.40 -21.31
CA GLY A 23 -21.73 6.55 -21.02
C GLY A 23 -22.08 6.73 -19.53
N ARG A 24 -21.10 6.63 -18.62
CA ARG A 24 -21.27 6.91 -17.18
C ARG A 24 -20.68 8.25 -16.76
N VAL A 25 -19.69 8.74 -17.52
CA VAL A 25 -19.00 10.02 -17.30
C VAL A 25 -18.89 10.81 -18.62
N GLU A 26 -18.59 12.09 -18.51
CA GLU A 26 -18.20 12.94 -19.63
C GLU A 26 -16.68 13.12 -19.64
N ALA A 27 -16.07 12.94 -20.80
CA ALA A 27 -14.66 13.20 -21.09
C ALA A 27 -14.47 13.41 -22.60
N ASP A 28 -13.46 14.20 -23.00
CA ASP A 28 -13.18 14.48 -24.41
C ASP A 28 -12.81 13.22 -25.21
N ARG A 29 -12.05 12.30 -24.58
CA ARG A 29 -11.69 10.99 -25.16
C ARG A 29 -11.74 9.88 -24.12
N PHE A 30 -11.88 8.66 -24.63
CA PHE A 30 -11.87 7.43 -23.85
C PHE A 30 -10.83 6.46 -24.41
N VAL A 31 -10.11 5.78 -23.52
CA VAL A 31 -9.04 4.84 -23.90
C VAL A 31 -9.12 3.57 -23.05
N ALA A 32 -8.80 2.40 -23.62
CA ALA A 32 -8.86 1.13 -22.90
C ALA A 32 -7.74 0.97 -21.84
N GLY A 33 -6.65 1.73 -21.99
CA GLY A 33 -5.44 1.59 -21.20
C GLY A 33 -4.59 0.39 -21.62
N GLU A 34 -3.30 0.44 -21.26
CA GLU A 34 -2.32 -0.59 -21.56
C GLU A 34 -1.85 -1.26 -20.27
N ALA A 35 -1.80 -2.60 -20.26
CA ALA A 35 -1.34 -3.36 -19.10
C ALA A 35 0.16 -3.20 -18.91
N ALA A 36 0.57 -2.93 -17.68
CA ALA A 36 1.95 -2.76 -17.27
C ALA A 36 2.15 -3.23 -15.82
N HIS A 37 3.37 -3.18 -15.32
CA HIS A 37 3.69 -3.49 -13.93
C HIS A 37 4.82 -2.60 -13.39
N VAL A 38 4.85 -2.44 -12.07
CA VAL A 38 5.92 -1.70 -11.38
C VAL A 38 7.20 -2.54 -11.32
N ASP A 39 8.28 -2.03 -11.89
CA ASP A 39 9.61 -2.65 -11.81
C ASP A 39 10.49 -2.03 -10.72
N ALA A 40 10.27 -0.76 -10.38
CA ALA A 40 10.96 -0.13 -9.25
C ALA A 40 10.68 -0.90 -7.93
N PRO A 41 11.64 -0.94 -6.97
CA PRO A 41 11.39 -1.48 -5.63
C PRO A 41 10.15 -0.90 -4.95
N LEU A 42 9.95 0.40 -5.15
CA LEU A 42 8.86 1.21 -4.64
C LEU A 42 8.66 2.37 -5.61
N ALA A 43 7.43 2.61 -6.06
CA ALA A 43 7.09 3.68 -6.98
C ALA A 43 6.06 4.63 -6.34
N ASP A 44 6.35 5.93 -6.39
CA ASP A 44 5.45 6.96 -5.91
C ASP A 44 4.31 7.21 -6.92
N LEU A 45 3.09 7.32 -6.41
CA LEU A 45 1.92 7.74 -7.17
C LEU A 45 1.47 9.12 -6.69
N ARG A 46 1.50 10.10 -7.60
CA ARG A 46 1.38 11.54 -7.30
C ARG A 46 0.13 12.16 -7.89
N ARG A 47 -0.27 13.31 -7.33
CA ARG A 47 -1.48 14.04 -7.76
C ARG A 47 -1.42 14.60 -9.19
N HIS A 48 -0.26 15.08 -9.60
CA HIS A 48 0.01 15.67 -10.92
C HIS A 48 1.43 15.30 -11.38
N PRO A 49 1.76 15.38 -12.69
CA PRO A 49 3.01 14.86 -13.25
C PRO A 49 4.19 15.81 -12.95
N SER A 50 4.61 15.86 -11.70
CA SER A 50 5.72 16.70 -11.24
C SER A 50 6.43 16.06 -10.04
N PRO A 51 7.76 16.16 -9.93
CA PRO A 51 8.51 15.57 -8.81
C PRO A 51 8.18 16.21 -7.46
N ASP A 52 7.68 17.44 -7.44
CA ASP A 52 7.23 18.16 -6.24
C ASP A 52 5.74 18.00 -5.93
N ALA A 53 5.01 17.27 -6.77
CA ALA A 53 3.60 16.99 -6.56
C ALA A 53 3.37 16.20 -5.28
N PRO A 54 2.27 16.47 -4.53
CA PRO A 54 1.89 15.68 -3.38
C PRO A 54 1.85 14.18 -3.70
N LEU A 55 2.40 13.38 -2.77
CA LEU A 55 2.29 11.93 -2.79
C LEU A 55 0.88 11.53 -2.37
N GLU A 56 0.22 10.70 -3.18
CA GLU A 56 -1.11 10.16 -2.88
C GLU A 56 -0.99 8.73 -2.32
N THR A 57 -0.20 7.89 -2.98
CA THR A 57 0.14 6.56 -2.48
C THR A 57 1.46 6.06 -3.10
N GLN A 58 1.78 4.79 -2.87
CA GLN A 58 2.93 4.11 -3.45
C GLN A 58 2.50 2.74 -3.95
N ALA A 59 3.25 2.19 -4.90
CA ALA A 59 3.10 0.84 -5.41
C ALA A 59 4.42 0.07 -5.24
N LEU A 60 4.32 -1.18 -4.84
CA LEU A 60 5.45 -2.08 -4.65
C LEU A 60 5.87 -2.72 -5.97
N HIS A 61 7.12 -3.21 -6.03
CA HIS A 61 7.59 -4.05 -7.13
C HIS A 61 6.61 -5.21 -7.42
N GLY A 62 6.35 -5.42 -8.71
CA GLY A 62 5.47 -6.47 -9.23
C GLY A 62 3.97 -6.12 -9.20
N GLU A 63 3.57 -4.94 -8.68
CA GLU A 63 2.18 -4.52 -8.76
C GLU A 63 1.76 -4.22 -10.20
N ALA A 64 0.62 -4.79 -10.60
CA ALA A 64 0.02 -4.53 -11.91
C ALA A 64 -0.61 -3.13 -11.94
N VAL A 65 -0.43 -2.45 -13.06
CA VAL A 65 -0.98 -1.12 -13.33
C VAL A 65 -1.55 -1.07 -14.74
N THR A 66 -2.58 -0.26 -14.94
CA THR A 66 -3.09 0.11 -16.26
C THR A 66 -2.64 1.54 -16.58
N ILE A 67 -1.92 1.73 -17.69
CA ILE A 67 -1.48 3.05 -18.18
C ILE A 67 -2.54 3.61 -19.13
N PHE A 68 -3.01 4.83 -18.90
CA PHE A 68 -3.98 5.49 -19.80
C PHE A 68 -3.34 6.60 -20.64
N GLU A 69 -2.23 7.14 -20.18
CA GLU A 69 -1.49 8.21 -20.85
C GLU A 69 -0.04 8.18 -20.41
N GLU A 70 0.85 8.46 -21.34
CA GLU A 70 2.26 8.76 -21.09
C GLU A 70 2.58 10.13 -21.69
N THR A 71 3.20 11.01 -20.91
CA THR A 71 3.62 12.33 -21.37
C THR A 71 5.07 12.32 -21.87
N PRO A 72 5.44 13.23 -22.79
CA PRO A 72 6.83 13.35 -23.27
C PRO A 72 7.85 13.63 -22.16
N GLU A 73 7.42 14.17 -21.02
CA GLU A 73 8.23 14.47 -19.85
C GLU A 73 8.49 13.27 -18.94
N GLY A 74 8.04 12.06 -19.33
CA GLY A 74 8.33 10.81 -18.63
C GLY A 74 7.38 10.53 -17.46
N TRP A 75 6.10 10.86 -17.60
CA TRP A 75 5.06 10.56 -16.62
C TRP A 75 3.96 9.71 -17.21
N CYS A 76 3.57 8.67 -16.49
CA CYS A 76 2.40 7.85 -16.81
C CYS A 76 1.24 8.22 -15.87
N TRP A 77 0.06 8.48 -16.45
CA TRP A 77 -1.19 8.48 -15.69
C TRP A 77 -1.74 7.06 -15.64
N VAL A 78 -1.80 6.49 -14.44
CA VAL A 78 -2.05 5.07 -14.23
C VAL A 78 -3.16 4.83 -13.22
N GLN A 79 -3.74 3.64 -13.29
CA GLN A 79 -4.53 3.05 -12.21
C GLN A 79 -3.83 1.80 -11.68
N LEU A 80 -3.66 1.72 -10.35
CA LEU A 80 -3.20 0.52 -9.68
C LEU A 80 -4.29 -0.54 -9.71
N GLU A 81 -3.97 -1.77 -10.09
CA GLU A 81 -4.97 -2.84 -10.12
C GLU A 81 -5.39 -3.30 -8.72
N ARG A 82 -4.46 -3.21 -7.74
CA ARG A 82 -4.65 -3.72 -6.38
C ARG A 82 -5.76 -2.99 -5.60
N ASP A 83 -5.73 -1.66 -5.56
CA ASP A 83 -6.66 -0.84 -4.75
C ASP A 83 -7.41 0.20 -5.60
N ARG A 84 -7.29 0.09 -6.93
CA ARG A 84 -7.91 0.98 -7.92
C ARG A 84 -7.43 2.42 -7.87
N TYR A 85 -6.40 2.74 -7.09
CA TYR A 85 -5.96 4.13 -6.93
C TYR A 85 -5.41 4.69 -8.26
N VAL A 86 -5.75 5.95 -8.55
CA VAL A 86 -5.39 6.63 -9.79
C VAL A 86 -4.44 7.79 -9.51
N GLY A 87 -3.41 7.94 -10.32
CA GLY A 87 -2.49 9.07 -10.21
C GLY A 87 -1.35 9.01 -11.22
N TRP A 88 -0.32 9.80 -10.98
CA TRP A 88 0.83 9.97 -11.85
C TRP A 88 2.07 9.28 -11.29
N MET A 89 2.74 8.48 -12.11
CA MET A 89 3.95 7.75 -11.77
C MET A 89 5.04 8.03 -12.81
N PRO A 90 6.33 8.10 -12.43
CA PRO A 90 7.40 8.22 -13.43
C PRO A 90 7.41 7.01 -14.38
N THR A 91 7.53 7.23 -15.69
CA THR A 91 7.62 6.15 -16.69
C THR A 91 8.72 5.16 -16.32
N ALA A 92 9.87 5.66 -15.82
CA ALA A 92 11.02 4.85 -15.45
C ALA A 92 10.76 3.83 -14.32
N ALA A 93 9.63 3.92 -13.60
CA ALA A 93 9.24 2.96 -12.57
C ALA A 93 8.43 1.78 -13.11
N ILE A 94 7.99 1.83 -14.37
CA ILE A 94 7.01 0.92 -14.96
C ILE A 94 7.64 0.19 -16.16
N LEU A 95 7.28 -1.07 -16.34
CA LEU A 95 7.57 -1.84 -17.55
C LEU A 95 6.26 -2.29 -18.21
N ALA A 96 6.21 -2.19 -19.54
CA ALA A 96 5.07 -2.62 -20.34
C ALA A 96 4.82 -4.14 -20.22
N GLY A 97 3.53 -4.51 -20.29
CA GLY A 97 3.08 -5.88 -20.13
C GLY A 97 2.87 -6.30 -18.66
N PRO A 98 2.21 -7.44 -18.43
CA PRO A 98 1.79 -7.86 -17.08
C PRO A 98 2.94 -8.28 -16.15
N GLY A 99 4.17 -8.37 -16.66
CA GLY A 99 5.31 -8.87 -15.90
C GLY A 99 5.20 -10.37 -15.57
N PRO A 100 6.20 -10.93 -14.85
CA PRO A 100 6.11 -12.29 -14.34
C PRO A 100 5.04 -12.42 -13.25
N GLU A 101 4.15 -13.41 -13.36
CA GLU A 101 3.14 -13.68 -12.32
C GLU A 101 3.80 -14.02 -10.98
N ALA A 102 3.46 -13.24 -9.94
CA ALA A 102 4.03 -13.41 -8.61
C ALA A 102 3.54 -14.72 -7.97
N THR A 103 4.49 -15.58 -7.58
CA THR A 103 4.20 -16.83 -6.85
C THR A 103 4.50 -16.69 -5.37
N HIS A 104 5.35 -15.72 -5.01
CA HIS A 104 5.78 -15.43 -3.65
C HIS A 104 5.71 -13.92 -3.41
N ARG A 105 5.72 -13.54 -2.13
CA ARG A 105 5.90 -12.16 -1.70
C ARG A 105 6.96 -12.06 -0.62
N VAL A 106 7.54 -10.88 -0.46
CA VAL A 106 8.45 -10.58 0.65
C VAL A 106 7.66 -10.54 1.96
N CYS A 107 8.12 -11.30 2.97
CA CYS A 107 7.47 -11.43 4.30
C CYS A 107 8.26 -10.79 5.45
N VAL A 108 9.39 -10.12 5.14
CA VAL A 108 10.16 -9.29 6.07
C VAL A 108 10.08 -7.83 5.65
N LEU A 109 10.38 -6.87 6.55
CA LEU A 109 10.30 -5.43 6.23
C LEU A 109 11.07 -5.06 4.95
N ARG A 110 12.26 -5.63 4.78
CA ARG A 110 13.11 -5.39 3.63
C ARG A 110 14.00 -6.60 3.37
N THR A 111 14.19 -6.93 2.11
CA THR A 111 15.12 -7.97 1.65
C THR A 111 16.00 -7.46 0.51
N PHE A 112 17.01 -8.25 0.16
CA PHE A 112 17.98 -7.93 -0.88
C PHE A 112 17.88 -8.92 -2.04
N VAL A 113 17.98 -8.40 -3.26
CA VAL A 113 18.08 -9.19 -4.48
C VAL A 113 19.55 -9.25 -4.89
N PHE A 114 20.16 -10.42 -4.75
CA PHE A 114 21.53 -10.67 -5.15
C PHE A 114 21.62 -11.10 -6.61
N PRO A 115 22.73 -10.86 -7.32
CA PRO A 115 22.96 -11.36 -8.68
C PRO A 115 23.21 -12.88 -8.75
N GLY A 116 23.08 -13.59 -7.63
CA GLY A 116 23.25 -15.03 -7.50
C GLY A 116 23.18 -15.45 -6.03
N PRO A 117 23.19 -16.76 -5.72
CA PRO A 117 23.00 -17.29 -4.37
C PRO A 117 24.26 -17.13 -3.49
N ASP A 118 24.65 -15.87 -3.23
CA ASP A 118 25.82 -15.53 -2.43
C ASP A 118 25.66 -14.15 -1.77
N ILE A 119 25.52 -14.14 -0.44
CA ILE A 119 25.43 -12.93 0.40
C ILE A 119 26.63 -11.99 0.28
N LYS A 120 27.79 -12.47 -0.19
CA LYS A 120 28.99 -11.64 -0.32
C LYS A 120 29.00 -10.82 -1.60
N ARG A 121 28.08 -11.08 -2.54
CA ARG A 121 27.94 -10.27 -3.76
C ARG A 121 27.17 -8.99 -3.44
N PRO A 122 27.51 -7.86 -4.09
CA PRO A 122 26.75 -6.63 -3.90
C PRO A 122 25.29 -6.85 -4.36
N PRO A 123 24.29 -6.52 -3.52
CA PRO A 123 22.89 -6.54 -3.93
C PRO A 123 22.65 -5.64 -5.15
N MET A 124 21.81 -6.09 -6.07
CA MET A 124 21.40 -5.28 -7.24
C MET A 124 20.33 -4.25 -6.87
N ARG A 125 19.45 -4.62 -5.93
CA ARG A 125 18.34 -3.82 -5.40
C ARG A 125 17.80 -4.47 -4.14
N ASP A 126 16.98 -3.72 -3.42
CA ASP A 126 16.17 -4.19 -2.31
C ASP A 126 14.69 -4.29 -2.71
N LEU A 127 13.94 -5.09 -1.97
CA LEU A 127 12.48 -5.20 -2.07
C LEU A 127 11.86 -5.08 -0.69
N MET A 128 10.67 -4.50 -0.62
CA MET A 128 9.97 -4.20 0.63
C MET A 128 8.91 -5.26 0.94
N LEU A 129 8.48 -5.32 2.20
CA LEU A 129 7.37 -6.18 2.64
C LEU A 129 6.18 -6.10 1.68
N GLY A 130 5.66 -7.26 1.26
CA GLY A 130 4.53 -7.36 0.35
C GLY A 130 4.86 -7.31 -1.14
N ALA A 131 6.09 -6.96 -1.53
CA ALA A 131 6.51 -6.98 -2.93
C ALA A 131 6.40 -8.40 -3.52
N GLY A 132 5.79 -8.51 -4.69
CA GLY A 132 5.55 -9.78 -5.37
C GLY A 132 6.72 -10.20 -6.25
N VAL A 133 7.09 -11.48 -6.23
CA VAL A 133 8.14 -12.05 -7.08
C VAL A 133 7.73 -13.41 -7.65
N ALA A 134 8.19 -13.69 -8.86
CA ALA A 134 7.99 -15.00 -9.50
C ALA A 134 9.18 -15.92 -9.21
N ALA A 135 9.01 -16.85 -8.27
CA ALA A 135 10.01 -17.88 -7.99
C ALA A 135 10.18 -18.83 -9.17
N LYS A 136 11.44 -19.13 -9.53
CA LYS A 136 11.82 -20.00 -10.65
C LYS A 136 12.65 -21.22 -10.25
N GLY A 137 13.15 -21.24 -9.02
CA GLY A 137 13.92 -22.36 -8.49
C GLY A 137 14.56 -22.02 -7.17
N GLN A 138 15.39 -22.94 -6.67
CA GLN A 138 16.14 -22.74 -5.44
C GLN A 138 17.60 -23.09 -5.65
N ALA A 139 18.46 -22.43 -4.89
CA ALA A 139 19.88 -22.74 -4.81
C ALA A 139 20.32 -22.64 -3.36
N THR A 140 21.16 -23.58 -2.92
CA THR A 140 21.64 -23.62 -1.53
C THR A 140 23.15 -23.55 -1.51
N ASN A 141 23.67 -22.78 -0.57
CA ASN A 141 25.09 -22.79 -0.20
C ASN A 141 25.20 -23.05 1.31
N PRO A 142 26.41 -23.18 1.89
CA PRO A 142 26.57 -23.44 3.31
C PRO A 142 25.96 -22.40 4.26
N ASN A 143 25.67 -21.18 3.79
CA ASN A 143 25.14 -20.09 4.61
C ASN A 143 23.61 -19.97 4.53
N ALA A 144 23.00 -20.24 3.38
CA ALA A 144 21.57 -20.04 3.18
C ALA A 144 21.01 -20.80 1.96
N THR A 145 19.68 -20.99 2.00
CA THR A 145 18.87 -21.32 0.82
C THR A 145 18.35 -20.03 0.19
N TYR A 146 18.44 -19.95 -1.12
CA TYR A 146 17.97 -18.84 -1.93
C TYR A 146 16.85 -19.29 -2.85
N THR A 147 15.89 -18.42 -3.06
CA THR A 147 14.90 -18.51 -4.11
C THR A 147 15.41 -17.70 -5.30
N LEU A 148 15.53 -18.36 -6.44
CA LEU A 148 15.83 -17.71 -7.71
C LEU A 148 14.54 -17.10 -8.26
N ILE A 149 14.58 -15.85 -8.70
CA ILE A 149 13.40 -15.10 -9.15
C ILE A 149 13.53 -14.68 -10.61
N ALA A 150 12.38 -14.47 -11.28
CA ALA A 150 12.34 -13.80 -12.57
C ALA A 150 12.37 -12.26 -12.43
N PRO A 151 12.86 -11.53 -13.45
CA PRO A 151 13.59 -12.06 -14.61
C PRO A 151 14.97 -12.61 -14.22
N PHE A 152 15.58 -12.07 -13.15
CA PHE A 152 16.87 -12.49 -12.65
C PHE A 152 17.09 -12.02 -11.20
N GLY A 153 17.67 -12.89 -10.38
CA GLY A 153 18.11 -12.57 -9.02
C GLY A 153 17.94 -13.73 -8.06
N ALA A 154 18.52 -13.59 -6.87
CA ALA A 154 18.40 -14.53 -5.77
C ALA A 154 18.04 -13.78 -4.48
N ILE A 155 17.02 -14.26 -3.77
CA ILE A 155 16.58 -13.74 -2.47
C ILE A 155 16.72 -14.87 -1.44
N VAL A 156 17.14 -14.55 -0.22
CA VAL A 156 17.16 -15.54 0.88
C VAL A 156 15.74 -16.08 1.10
N SER A 157 15.56 -17.40 1.00
CA SER A 157 14.21 -18.00 0.96
C SER A 157 13.37 -17.73 2.21
N GLN A 158 14.00 -17.52 3.37
CA GLN A 158 13.31 -17.18 4.62
C GLN A 158 12.64 -15.80 4.60
N HIS A 159 12.99 -14.95 3.62
CA HIS A 159 12.40 -13.62 3.45
C HIS A 159 11.20 -13.63 2.49
N LEU A 160 10.83 -14.81 1.96
CA LEU A 160 9.73 -14.99 1.05
C LEU A 160 8.73 -15.99 1.63
N GLU A 161 7.46 -15.76 1.31
CA GLU A 161 6.37 -16.70 1.55
C GLU A 161 5.51 -16.83 0.28
N PRO A 162 4.75 -17.92 0.12
CA PRO A 162 3.81 -18.05 -0.99
C PRO A 162 2.86 -16.85 -1.05
N ILE A 163 2.51 -16.39 -2.26
CA ILE A 163 1.61 -15.23 -2.43
C ILE A 163 0.24 -15.45 -1.76
N SER A 164 -0.18 -16.71 -1.65
CA SER A 164 -1.42 -17.16 -1.00
C SER A 164 -1.32 -17.25 0.53
N ALA A 165 -0.17 -16.98 1.13
CA ALA A 165 -0.04 -16.95 2.59
C ALA A 165 -0.94 -15.85 3.16
N VAL A 166 -1.42 -16.06 4.39
CA VAL A 166 -2.25 -15.09 5.10
C VAL A 166 -1.73 -15.00 6.52
N ALA A 167 -1.35 -13.79 6.94
CA ALA A 167 -0.98 -13.54 8.32
C ALA A 167 -2.23 -13.69 9.21
N PRO A 168 -2.20 -14.52 10.26
CA PRO A 168 -3.39 -14.84 11.05
C PRO A 168 -3.89 -13.65 11.89
N ASP A 169 -3.03 -12.67 12.16
CA ASP A 169 -3.35 -11.47 12.92
C ASP A 169 -2.73 -10.25 12.24
N PHE A 170 -3.56 -9.39 11.65
CA PHE A 170 -3.11 -8.16 11.00
C PHE A 170 -2.54 -7.16 12.00
N VAL A 171 -2.92 -7.24 13.27
CA VAL A 171 -2.38 -6.36 14.32
C VAL A 171 -0.92 -6.71 14.57
N SER A 172 -0.54 -8.00 14.56
CA SER A 172 0.87 -8.40 14.63
C SER A 172 1.68 -7.91 13.43
N VAL A 173 1.08 -7.88 12.24
CA VAL A 173 1.71 -7.26 11.05
C VAL A 173 1.94 -5.77 11.28
N ALA A 174 0.92 -5.06 11.78
CA ALA A 174 1.02 -3.62 12.08
C ALA A 174 2.09 -3.33 13.14
N GLU A 175 2.20 -4.16 14.19
CA GLU A 175 3.22 -4.02 15.23
C GLU A 175 4.65 -4.12 14.68
N GLY A 176 4.86 -4.87 13.58
CA GLY A 176 6.13 -4.93 12.86
C GLY A 176 6.58 -3.58 12.27
N PHE A 177 5.68 -2.60 12.14
CA PHE A 177 6.00 -1.25 11.65
C PHE A 177 6.37 -0.26 12.75
N ARG A 178 6.43 -0.67 14.03
CA ARG A 178 6.88 0.22 15.12
C ARG A 178 8.20 0.91 14.74
N GLN A 179 8.27 2.21 15.00
CA GLN A 179 9.40 3.08 14.68
C GLN A 179 9.65 3.34 13.18
N VAL A 180 8.84 2.78 12.27
CA VAL A 180 8.87 3.22 10.86
C VAL A 180 8.47 4.70 10.79
N PRO A 181 9.26 5.56 10.13
CA PRO A 181 8.94 6.98 10.03
C PRO A 181 7.60 7.25 9.37
N TYR A 182 6.92 8.31 9.84
CA TYR A 182 5.69 8.77 9.21
C TYR A 182 6.02 9.42 7.86
N LEU A 183 5.38 8.94 6.80
CA LEU A 183 5.46 9.54 5.47
C LEU A 183 4.05 9.68 4.91
N TRP A 184 3.62 10.91 4.65
CA TRP A 184 2.34 11.18 3.97
C TRP A 184 2.32 10.49 2.61
N GLY A 185 1.28 9.70 2.32
CA GLY A 185 1.20 8.88 1.10
C GLY A 185 1.98 7.56 1.18
N GLY A 186 2.76 7.34 2.24
CA GLY A 186 3.62 6.18 2.41
C GLY A 186 2.86 4.87 2.64
N LYS A 187 3.32 3.80 1.98
CA LYS A 187 2.73 2.44 2.03
C LYS A 187 3.81 1.36 2.12
N SER A 188 4.92 1.64 2.84
CA SER A 188 6.02 0.68 2.94
C SER A 188 6.86 0.86 4.21
N PRO A 189 7.76 -0.09 4.53
CA PRO A 189 8.74 0.07 5.61
C PRO A 189 9.74 1.21 5.43
N SER A 190 9.84 1.82 4.23
CA SER A 190 10.63 3.05 4.02
C SER A 190 9.93 4.31 4.52
N GLY A 191 8.64 4.23 4.82
CA GLY A 191 7.82 5.32 5.31
C GLY A 191 6.34 4.98 5.14
N ILE A 192 5.54 5.22 6.18
CA ILE A 192 4.14 4.80 6.20
C ILE A 192 3.25 5.87 6.84
N ASP A 193 2.06 6.08 6.30
CA ASP A 193 1.03 6.89 6.96
C ASP A 193 -0.01 6.04 7.67
N CYS A 194 -0.97 6.72 8.32
CA CYS A 194 -1.97 6.09 9.16
C CYS A 194 -2.82 5.06 8.41
N SER A 195 -3.35 5.41 7.22
CA SER A 195 -4.19 4.51 6.45
C SER A 195 -3.39 3.48 5.65
N GLY A 196 -2.14 3.79 5.28
CA GLY A 196 -1.20 2.84 4.67
C GLY A 196 -0.81 1.71 5.63
N LEU A 197 -0.65 2.02 6.92
CA LEU A 197 -0.45 1.03 7.98
C LEU A 197 -1.63 0.05 8.05
N VAL A 198 -2.85 0.58 8.14
CA VAL A 198 -4.07 -0.25 8.15
C VAL A 198 -4.19 -1.07 6.87
N GLN A 199 -4.01 -0.43 5.71
CA GLN A 199 -4.18 -1.09 4.42
C GLN A 199 -3.21 -2.25 4.23
N LEU A 200 -1.92 -2.03 4.48
CA LEU A 200 -0.88 -3.05 4.28
C LEU A 200 -1.01 -4.21 5.27
N SER A 201 -1.33 -3.90 6.53
CA SER A 201 -1.57 -4.93 7.55
C SER A 201 -2.75 -5.82 7.21
N LEU A 202 -3.88 -5.23 6.80
CA LEU A 202 -5.07 -5.99 6.40
C LEU A 202 -4.82 -6.81 5.14
N LEU A 203 -4.15 -6.23 4.14
CA LEU A 203 -3.81 -6.91 2.90
C LEU A 203 -2.99 -8.18 3.15
N LEU A 204 -1.98 -8.12 4.01
CA LEU A 204 -1.14 -9.28 4.35
C LEU A 204 -1.90 -10.34 5.16
N SER A 205 -3.01 -9.96 5.78
CA SER A 205 -4.00 -10.83 6.42
C SER A 205 -5.20 -11.16 5.53
N GLY A 206 -5.11 -10.92 4.21
CA GLY A 206 -6.12 -11.33 3.24
C GLY A 206 -7.41 -10.50 3.26
N ILE A 207 -7.39 -9.32 3.89
CA ILE A 207 -8.52 -8.40 3.96
C ILE A 207 -8.22 -7.19 3.09
N GLU A 208 -9.06 -6.96 2.08
CA GLU A 208 -8.95 -5.77 1.24
C GLU A 208 -9.40 -4.51 1.98
N ALA A 209 -8.64 -3.43 1.82
CA ALA A 209 -8.96 -2.15 2.41
C ALA A 209 -8.70 -1.02 1.40
N PRO A 210 -9.58 0.00 1.35
CA PRO A 210 -9.30 1.22 0.61
C PRO A 210 -8.03 1.91 1.12
N ARG A 211 -7.42 2.74 0.28
CA ARG A 211 -6.18 3.45 0.62
C ARG A 211 -6.35 4.56 1.64
N ASP A 212 -7.46 5.31 1.56
CA ASP A 212 -7.66 6.53 2.33
C ASP A 212 -8.56 6.33 3.54
N THR A 213 -8.27 7.08 4.61
CA THR A 213 -8.97 7.00 5.89
C THR A 213 -10.48 7.19 5.78
N ASP A 214 -10.95 8.10 4.93
CA ASP A 214 -12.38 8.37 4.76
C ASP A 214 -13.11 7.18 4.11
N LEU A 215 -12.49 6.56 3.11
CA LEU A 215 -13.01 5.36 2.47
C LEU A 215 -12.97 4.16 3.43
N GLN A 216 -11.87 3.99 4.16
CA GLN A 216 -11.75 2.96 5.20
C GLN A 216 -12.82 3.11 6.28
N ALA A 217 -13.02 4.34 6.78
CA ALA A 217 -14.04 4.65 7.79
C ALA A 217 -15.46 4.37 7.29
N ALA A 218 -15.71 4.48 5.98
CA ALA A 218 -17.01 4.22 5.38
C ALA A 218 -17.28 2.72 5.16
N SER A 219 -16.28 1.94 4.74
CA SER A 219 -16.47 0.58 4.23
C SER A 219 -15.97 -0.54 5.13
N LEU A 220 -15.02 -0.31 6.02
CA LEU A 220 -14.42 -1.38 6.83
C LEU A 220 -15.29 -1.74 8.03
N GLY A 221 -15.59 -3.04 8.14
CA GLY A 221 -16.21 -3.64 9.31
C GLY A 221 -17.54 -3.01 9.74
N GLN A 222 -17.97 -3.36 10.95
CA GLN A 222 -19.16 -2.79 11.58
C GLN A 222 -18.78 -1.57 12.43
N ALA A 223 -19.62 -0.54 12.40
CA ALA A 223 -19.51 0.58 13.33
C ALA A 223 -19.88 0.16 14.76
N LEU A 224 -19.02 0.50 15.70
CA LEU A 224 -19.24 0.27 17.12
C LEU A 224 -20.00 1.44 17.75
N GLY A 225 -20.87 1.13 18.71
CA GLY A 225 -21.50 2.11 19.58
C GLY A 225 -20.47 2.84 20.47
N PRO A 226 -20.79 4.05 20.96
CA PRO A 226 -19.86 4.86 21.77
C PRO A 226 -19.34 4.14 23.02
N ASP A 227 -20.19 3.34 23.66
CA ASP A 227 -19.92 2.65 24.93
C ASP A 227 -19.44 1.20 24.75
N GLU A 228 -19.31 0.71 23.50
CA GLU A 228 -18.81 -0.63 23.26
C GLU A 228 -17.32 -0.71 23.63
N PRO A 229 -16.90 -1.73 24.42
CA PRO A 229 -15.51 -1.88 24.79
C PRO A 229 -14.67 -2.18 23.56
N LEU A 230 -13.56 -1.44 23.43
CA LEU A 230 -12.58 -1.66 22.39
C LEU A 230 -11.77 -2.93 22.66
N ARG A 231 -11.31 -3.55 21.59
CA ARG A 231 -10.55 -4.80 21.58
C ARG A 231 -9.45 -4.73 20.54
N ARG A 232 -8.49 -5.66 20.65
CA ARG A 232 -7.44 -5.85 19.63
C ARG A 232 -8.06 -5.95 18.24
N GLY A 233 -7.55 -5.14 17.30
CA GLY A 233 -8.00 -5.10 15.91
C GLY A 233 -9.15 -4.13 15.64
N ASP A 234 -9.71 -3.46 16.65
CA ASP A 234 -10.62 -2.37 16.39
C ASP A 234 -9.87 -1.19 15.76
N LEU A 235 -10.52 -0.49 14.83
CA LEU A 235 -9.99 0.69 14.16
C LEU A 235 -10.67 1.94 14.72
N VAL A 236 -9.87 2.95 15.09
CA VAL A 236 -10.37 4.23 15.60
C VAL A 236 -10.06 5.33 14.60
N PHE A 237 -11.10 6.05 14.17
CA PHE A 237 -11.03 7.08 13.15
C PHE A 237 -11.36 8.47 13.70
N TRP A 238 -10.65 9.47 13.22
CA TRP A 238 -11.04 10.87 13.28
C TRP A 238 -10.68 11.58 11.97
N ARG A 239 -10.97 12.87 11.85
CA ARG A 239 -10.74 13.62 10.61
C ARG A 239 -9.29 13.47 10.14
N GLY A 240 -9.12 12.75 9.03
CA GLY A 240 -7.83 12.54 8.37
C GLY A 240 -6.87 11.58 9.10
N HIS A 241 -7.36 10.74 10.02
CA HIS A 241 -6.51 9.79 10.73
C HIS A 241 -7.22 8.49 11.11
N VAL A 242 -6.45 7.40 11.17
CA VAL A 242 -6.87 6.10 11.70
C VAL A 242 -5.77 5.49 12.58
N GLY A 243 -6.16 4.69 13.58
CA GLY A 243 -5.24 3.82 14.30
C GLY A 243 -5.86 2.45 14.60
N ILE A 244 -5.01 1.50 14.97
CA ILE A 244 -5.35 0.10 15.27
C ILE A 244 -5.21 -0.12 16.77
N MET A 245 -6.25 -0.62 17.41
CA MET A 245 -6.21 -1.00 18.81
C MET A 245 -5.38 -2.26 19.00
N LEU A 246 -4.38 -2.23 19.88
CA LEU A 246 -3.58 -3.40 20.26
C LEU A 246 -4.28 -4.23 21.34
N ASP A 247 -5.09 -3.57 22.15
CA ASP A 247 -5.89 -4.07 23.27
C ASP A 247 -7.03 -3.08 23.54
N GLY A 248 -7.64 -3.09 24.74
CA GLY A 248 -8.76 -2.19 25.06
C GLY A 248 -8.39 -0.72 25.26
N GLU A 249 -7.11 -0.39 25.41
CA GLU A 249 -6.64 0.94 25.84
C GLU A 249 -5.51 1.50 24.96
N THR A 250 -4.73 0.65 24.29
CA THR A 250 -3.54 1.04 23.55
C THR A 250 -3.80 1.16 22.05
N LEU A 251 -3.54 2.34 21.50
CA LEU A 251 -3.64 2.63 20.07
C LEU A 251 -2.26 2.57 19.41
N LEU A 252 -2.13 1.80 18.33
CA LEU A 252 -0.99 1.84 17.40
C LEU A 252 -1.36 2.67 16.16
N HIS A 253 -0.52 3.63 15.80
CA HIS A 253 -0.73 4.44 14.59
C HIS A 253 0.55 5.09 14.07
N ALA A 254 0.66 5.21 12.75
CA ALA A 254 1.62 6.10 12.10
C ALA A 254 1.09 7.53 12.14
N ASN A 255 1.79 8.45 12.82
CA ASN A 255 1.25 9.76 13.13
C ASN A 255 2.29 10.88 13.08
N ALA A 256 1.83 12.09 12.76
CA ALA A 256 2.66 13.29 12.68
C ALA A 256 2.98 13.93 14.06
N HIS A 257 2.52 13.35 15.18
CA HIS A 257 2.91 13.81 16.51
C HIS A 257 4.26 13.20 16.92
N HIS A 258 4.40 11.89 16.74
CA HIS A 258 5.62 11.14 16.98
C HIS A 258 6.55 11.11 15.74
N MET A 259 6.03 11.49 14.57
CA MET A 259 6.72 11.38 13.26
C MET A 259 7.15 9.95 12.92
N MET A 260 6.43 8.96 13.46
CA MET A 260 6.66 7.52 13.25
C MET A 260 5.41 6.72 13.63
N THR A 261 5.43 5.42 13.35
CA THR A 261 4.50 4.45 13.95
C THR A 261 4.83 4.26 15.42
N ALA A 262 3.91 4.67 16.29
CA ALA A 262 4.04 4.60 17.73
C ALA A 262 2.78 3.99 18.36
N ALA A 263 2.94 3.43 19.57
CA ALA A 263 1.82 3.02 20.40
C ALA A 263 1.71 3.94 21.60
N GLU A 264 0.49 4.37 21.94
CA GLU A 264 0.18 5.22 23.07
C GLU A 264 -1.22 4.91 23.63
N PRO A 265 -1.55 5.35 24.86
CA PRO A 265 -2.92 5.25 25.36
C PRO A 265 -3.90 6.00 24.46
N LEU A 266 -4.99 5.35 24.06
CA LEU A 266 -6.03 5.95 23.21
C LEU A 266 -6.56 7.24 23.82
N ALA A 267 -6.81 7.27 25.14
CA ALA A 267 -7.30 8.46 25.83
C ALA A 267 -6.39 9.69 25.63
N THR A 268 -5.06 9.50 25.59
CA THR A 268 -4.09 10.56 25.31
C THR A 268 -4.20 11.04 23.87
N ALA A 269 -4.30 10.12 22.91
CA ALA A 269 -4.46 10.44 21.50
C ALA A 269 -5.79 11.17 21.21
N GLU A 270 -6.89 10.71 21.81
CA GLU A 270 -8.23 11.31 21.68
C GLU A 270 -8.26 12.73 22.26
N ALA A 271 -7.71 12.93 23.46
CA ALA A 271 -7.63 14.26 24.07
C ALA A 271 -6.83 15.24 23.19
N ARG A 272 -5.71 14.78 22.62
CA ARG A 272 -4.88 15.58 21.71
C ARG A 272 -5.60 15.88 20.39
N ALA A 273 -6.34 14.93 19.84
CA ALA A 273 -7.10 15.13 18.61
C ALA A 273 -8.29 16.09 18.83
N LEU A 274 -8.99 15.96 19.96
CA LEU A 274 -10.07 16.87 20.38
C LEU A 274 -9.56 18.30 20.55
N ALA A 275 -8.41 18.50 21.19
CA ALA A 275 -7.80 19.82 21.34
C ALA A 275 -7.46 20.50 20.00
N LYS A 276 -7.32 19.72 18.92
CA LYS A 276 -7.11 20.19 17.54
C LYS A 276 -8.41 20.31 16.74
N GLY A 277 -9.59 20.14 17.37
CA GLY A 277 -10.88 20.18 16.70
C GLY A 277 -11.18 18.94 15.84
N SER A 278 -10.54 17.82 16.11
CA SER A 278 -10.70 16.57 15.37
C SER A 278 -11.07 15.41 16.32
N PRO A 279 -12.28 15.42 16.92
CA PRO A 279 -12.74 14.32 17.77
C PRO A 279 -12.86 13.01 16.99
N VAL A 280 -12.90 11.88 17.71
CA VAL A 280 -13.21 10.56 17.14
C VAL A 280 -14.56 10.61 16.44
N THR A 281 -14.58 10.14 15.20
CA THR A 281 -15.76 10.15 14.33
C THR A 281 -16.42 8.79 14.24
N VAL A 282 -15.64 7.71 14.22
CA VAL A 282 -16.17 6.34 14.17
C VAL A 282 -15.15 5.34 14.71
N ARG A 283 -15.65 4.28 15.33
CA ARG A 283 -14.89 3.09 15.72
C ARG A 283 -15.42 1.92 14.89
N ARG A 284 -14.54 1.12 14.29
CA ARG A 284 -14.91 -0.02 13.45
C ARG A 284 -14.32 -1.32 14.00
N ARG A 285 -15.08 -2.41 13.90
CA ARG A 285 -14.62 -3.77 14.21
C ARG A 285 -14.72 -4.66 12.98
N LEU A 286 -13.62 -5.32 12.66
CA LEU A 286 -13.58 -6.34 11.62
C LEU A 286 -14.20 -7.63 12.18
N GLY A 287 -14.99 -8.33 11.36
CA GLY A 287 -15.70 -9.55 11.73
C GLY A 287 -14.81 -10.77 11.85
#